data_AF-A0A351ITZ4-F1
#
_entry.id   AF-A0A351ITZ4-F1
#
_cell.length_a   1.000
_cell.length_b   1.000
_cell.length_c   1.000
_cell.angle_alpha   90.00
_cell.angle_beta   90.00
_cell.angle_gamma   90.00
#
_symmetry.space_group_name_H-M   'P 1'
#
loop_
_entity.id
_entity.type
_entity.pdbx_description
1 polymer ?
#
loop_
_entity_poly.entity_id
_entity_poly.type
_entity_poly.pdbx_seq_one_letter_code
_entity_poly.pdbx_strand_id
1 'polypeptide(L)'
;MPPVVTPEVIWWALLPLLVLSGGGFLLLTIASLVRRLPEALPQAWTVVTGLIVLTATVPMWDRVQSDGPRSFLGGMVAVDGSTVLVTAILAIAVVATALLARPYLRREDLPGVELYVLLLMSAAGGVVMASADDLIVLFLGLEILSIAVYVLAALHLRRIESQEAALKYFVL
;
A
#
# COMPACT_ATOMS: atom_id res chain seq x y z
N MET A 1 -12.96 26.63 -30.44
CA MET A 1 -12.87 26.33 -29.00
C MET A 1 -11.42 25.97 -28.73
N PRO A 2 -10.72 26.61 -27.76
CA PRO A 2 -9.39 26.16 -27.40
C PRO A 2 -9.45 24.69 -26.94
N PRO A 3 -8.48 23.85 -27.31
CA PRO A 3 -8.45 22.45 -26.88
C PRO A 3 -8.37 22.42 -25.35
N VAL A 4 -9.17 21.54 -24.73
CA VAL A 4 -9.10 21.30 -23.28
C VAL A 4 -7.72 20.73 -22.98
N VAL A 5 -6.88 21.50 -22.27
CA VAL A 5 -5.58 21.02 -21.80
C VAL A 5 -5.86 20.03 -20.68
N THR A 6 -5.85 18.74 -20.99
CA THR A 6 -5.92 17.69 -19.98
C THR A 6 -4.55 17.55 -19.32
N PRO A 7 -4.47 17.48 -17.98
CA PRO A 7 -3.20 17.18 -17.32
C PRO A 7 -2.66 15.83 -17.82
N GLU A 8 -1.36 15.75 -18.10
CA GLU A 8 -0.73 14.49 -18.48
C GLU A 8 -0.81 13.52 -17.30
N VAL A 9 -1.39 12.33 -17.56
CA VAL A 9 -1.46 11.24 -16.59
C VAL A 9 -0.48 10.16 -17.00
N ILE A 10 0.52 9.94 -16.15
CA ILE A 10 1.56 8.95 -16.39
C ILE A 10 1.10 7.61 -15.78
N TRP A 11 0.43 6.78 -16.58
CA TRP A 11 -0.15 5.52 -16.12
C TRP A 11 0.87 4.54 -15.55
N TRP A 12 2.07 4.47 -16.13
CA TRP A 12 3.11 3.58 -15.65
C TRP A 12 3.63 3.98 -14.25
N ALA A 13 3.59 5.28 -13.92
CA ALA A 13 3.99 5.81 -12.62
C ALA A 13 2.95 5.48 -11.53
N LEU A 14 1.68 5.42 -11.91
CA LEU A 14 0.56 5.11 -11.00
C LEU A 14 0.36 3.60 -10.76
N LEU A 15 1.05 2.73 -11.53
CA LEU A 15 0.89 1.27 -11.42
C LEU A 15 1.07 0.74 -9.99
N PRO A 16 2.14 1.07 -9.24
CA PRO A 16 2.31 0.58 -7.88
C PRO A 16 1.12 0.92 -6.97
N LEU A 17 0.65 2.17 -7.05
CA LEU A 17 -0.48 2.67 -6.27
C LEU A 17 -1.77 1.92 -6.64
N LEU A 18 -2.05 1.76 -7.93
CA LEU A 18 -3.25 1.08 -8.42
C LEU A 18 -3.26 -0.41 -8.07
N VAL A 19 -2.11 -1.07 -8.15
CA VAL A 19 -1.98 -2.50 -7.82
C VAL A 19 -2.16 -2.72 -6.31
N LEU A 20 -1.56 -1.89 -5.45
CA LEU A 20 -1.70 -2.03 -4.00
C LEU A 20 -3.12 -1.73 -3.53
N SER A 21 -3.67 -0.57 -3.92
CA SER A 21 -5.01 -0.16 -3.52
C SER A 21 -6.08 -1.06 -4.13
N GLY A 22 -5.99 -1.34 -5.43
CA GLY A 22 -6.87 -2.27 -6.12
C GLY A 22 -6.78 -3.68 -5.54
N GLY A 23 -5.57 -4.16 -5.24
CA GLY A 23 -5.35 -5.45 -4.58
C GLY A 23 -6.00 -5.53 -3.20
N GLY A 24 -5.90 -4.46 -2.39
CA GLY A 24 -6.55 -4.37 -1.09
C GLY A 24 -8.08 -4.38 -1.19
N PHE A 25 -8.65 -3.53 -2.04
CA PHE A 25 -10.11 -3.47 -2.25
C PHE A 25 -10.68 -4.77 -2.84
N LEU A 26 -9.98 -5.39 -3.79
CA LEU A 26 -10.40 -6.66 -4.37
C LEU A 26 -10.37 -7.78 -3.32
N LEU A 27 -9.31 -7.85 -2.50
CA LEU A 27 -9.26 -8.83 -1.41
C LEU A 27 -10.41 -8.63 -0.43
N LEU A 28 -10.69 -7.37 -0.05
CA LEU A 28 -11.79 -7.04 0.85
C LEU A 28 -13.16 -7.41 0.29
N THR A 29 -13.41 -7.09 -0.99
CA THR A 29 -14.68 -7.41 -1.66
C THR A 29 -14.87 -8.91 -1.82
N ILE A 30 -13.82 -9.65 -2.22
CA ILE A 30 -13.84 -11.12 -2.30
C ILE A 30 -14.16 -11.71 -0.92
N ALA A 31 -13.50 -11.24 0.14
CA ALA A 31 -13.76 -11.72 1.50
C ALA A 31 -15.14 -11.36 2.04
N SER A 32 -15.68 -10.20 1.65
CA SER A 32 -17.02 -9.79 2.03
C SER A 32 -18.11 -10.60 1.33
N LEU A 33 -17.89 -10.99 0.07
CA LEU A 33 -18.88 -11.72 -0.73
C LEU A 33 -18.79 -13.25 -0.56
N VAL A 34 -17.61 -13.80 -0.28
CA VAL A 34 -17.38 -15.24 -0.21
C VAL A 34 -17.38 -15.72 1.24
N ARG A 35 -18.40 -16.52 1.60
CA ARG A 35 -18.61 -17.00 2.98
C ARG A 35 -17.48 -17.87 3.55
N ARG A 36 -16.69 -18.53 2.71
CA ARG A 36 -15.57 -19.40 3.13
C ARG A 36 -14.41 -19.27 2.15
N LEU A 37 -13.40 -18.50 2.54
CA LEU A 37 -12.15 -18.41 1.80
C LEU A 37 -11.17 -19.50 2.27
N PRO A 38 -10.30 -20.01 1.38
CA PRO A 38 -9.17 -20.82 1.79
C PRO A 38 -8.26 -20.00 2.71
N GLU A 39 -7.78 -20.58 3.80
CA GLU A 39 -6.92 -19.88 4.77
C GLU A 39 -5.64 -19.28 4.15
N ALA A 40 -5.14 -19.89 3.06
CA ALA A 40 -3.93 -19.44 2.38
C ALA A 40 -4.18 -18.32 1.34
N LEU A 41 -5.44 -18.08 0.95
CA LEU A 41 -5.77 -17.15 -0.14
C LEU A 41 -5.35 -15.71 0.18
N PRO A 42 -5.65 -15.12 1.35
CA PRO A 42 -5.26 -13.75 1.66
C PRO A 42 -3.74 -13.57 1.67
N GLN A 43 -3.00 -14.54 2.22
CA GLN A 43 -1.54 -14.55 2.19
C GLN A 43 -1.02 -14.57 0.75
N ALA A 44 -1.48 -15.53 -0.07
CA ALA A 44 -1.01 -15.68 -1.44
C ALA A 44 -1.35 -14.45 -2.29
N TRP A 45 -2.54 -13.89 -2.12
CA TRP A 45 -2.98 -12.67 -2.79
C TRP A 45 -2.07 -11.48 -2.49
N THR A 46 -1.78 -11.23 -1.21
CA THR A 46 -0.92 -10.12 -0.81
C THR A 46 0.53 -10.31 -1.26
N VAL A 47 1.05 -11.53 -1.21
CA VAL A 47 2.39 -11.85 -1.73
C VAL A 47 2.45 -11.59 -3.23
N VAL A 48 1.48 -12.07 -4.01
CA VAL A 48 1.43 -11.84 -5.46
C VAL A 48 1.31 -10.35 -5.77
N THR A 49 0.45 -9.62 -5.05
CA THR A 49 0.29 -8.17 -5.21
C THR A 49 1.61 -7.44 -4.95
N GLY A 50 2.30 -7.75 -3.84
CA GLY A 50 3.61 -7.17 -3.52
C GLY A 50 4.69 -7.52 -4.54
N LEU A 51 4.70 -8.75 -5.07
CA LEU A 51 5.64 -9.17 -6.12
C LEU A 51 5.36 -8.48 -7.46
N ILE A 52 4.10 -8.23 -7.83
CA ILE A 52 3.75 -7.45 -9.03
C ILE A 52 4.31 -6.03 -8.89
N VAL A 53 4.15 -5.40 -7.73
CA VAL A 53 4.70 -4.06 -7.48
C VAL A 53 6.23 -4.09 -7.52
N LEU A 54 6.86 -5.06 -6.87
CA LEU A 54 8.32 -5.20 -6.83
C LEU A 54 8.91 -5.43 -8.22
N THR A 55 8.25 -6.23 -9.06
CA THR A 55 8.71 -6.45 -10.44
C THR A 55 8.47 -5.23 -11.33
N ALA A 56 7.41 -4.45 -11.07
CA ALA A 56 7.15 -3.21 -11.76
C ALA A 56 8.19 -2.11 -11.48
N THR A 57 8.89 -2.14 -10.33
CA THR A 57 9.93 -1.14 -10.03
C THR A 57 11.15 -1.25 -10.95
N VAL A 58 11.44 -2.43 -11.52
CA VAL A 58 12.58 -2.66 -12.42
C VAL A 58 12.48 -1.81 -13.71
N PRO A 59 11.41 -1.91 -14.52
CA PRO A 59 11.25 -1.05 -15.69
C PRO A 59 10.99 0.41 -15.34
N MET A 60 10.48 0.72 -14.14
CA MET A 60 10.36 2.11 -13.68
C MET A 60 11.73 2.73 -13.42
N TRP A 61 12.65 1.98 -12.80
CA TRP A 61 14.01 2.44 -12.54
C TRP A 61 14.76 2.77 -13.83
N ASP A 62 14.62 1.93 -14.85
CA ASP A 62 15.21 2.15 -16.17
C ASP A 62 14.70 3.45 -16.81
N ARG A 63 13.38 3.67 -16.80
CA ARG A 63 12.76 4.89 -17.34
C ARG A 63 13.17 6.15 -16.61
N VAL A 64 13.26 6.11 -15.28
CA VAL A 64 13.69 7.27 -14.49
C VAL A 64 15.14 7.62 -14.77
N GLN A 65 16.01 6.62 -15.00
CA GLN A 65 17.40 6.88 -15.38
C GLN A 65 17.55 7.37 -16.83
N SER A 66 16.72 6.89 -17.76
CA SER A 66 16.79 7.28 -19.17
C SER A 66 16.18 8.65 -19.45
N ASP A 67 14.98 8.91 -18.90
CA ASP A 67 14.16 10.08 -19.23
C ASP A 67 14.29 11.19 -18.17
N GLY A 68 14.89 10.88 -17.02
CA GLY A 68 14.96 11.77 -15.85
C GLY A 68 13.67 11.77 -15.00
N PRO A 69 13.65 12.55 -13.91
CA PRO A 69 12.48 12.72 -13.06
C PRO A 69 11.29 13.27 -13.83
N ARG A 70 10.09 12.73 -13.60
CA ARG A 70 8.84 13.16 -14.24
C ARG A 70 7.86 13.64 -13.19
N SER A 71 7.40 14.87 -13.32
CA SER A 71 6.30 15.41 -12.52
C SER A 71 5.01 15.44 -13.35
N PHE A 72 3.89 15.12 -12.72
CA PHE A 72 2.57 15.01 -13.36
C PHE A 72 1.47 15.46 -12.39
N LEU A 73 0.21 15.45 -12.83
CA LEU A 73 -0.91 16.02 -12.06
C LEU A 73 -0.65 17.48 -11.63
N GLY A 74 -0.16 18.31 -12.55
CA GLY A 74 0.05 19.74 -12.28
C GLY A 74 1.20 20.04 -11.31
N GLY A 75 2.15 19.11 -11.13
CA GLY A 75 3.31 19.33 -10.26
C GLY A 75 3.14 18.79 -8.84
N MET A 76 2.06 18.05 -8.57
CA MET A 76 1.73 17.54 -7.23
C MET A 76 2.36 16.17 -6.95
N VAL A 77 2.62 15.41 -8.01
CA VAL A 77 3.17 14.05 -7.92
C VAL A 77 4.34 13.92 -8.86
N ALA A 78 5.47 13.42 -8.34
CA ALA A 78 6.67 13.17 -9.11
C ALA A 78 7.14 11.73 -8.92
N VAL A 79 7.76 11.16 -9.96
CA VAL A 79 8.49 9.90 -9.87
C VAL A 79 9.95 10.16 -10.20
N ASP A 80 10.79 9.88 -9.21
CA ASP A 80 12.25 9.91 -9.31
C ASP A 80 12.87 8.60 -8.77
N GLY A 81 14.20 8.56 -8.69
CA GLY A 81 14.91 7.36 -8.21
C GLY A 81 14.58 7.05 -6.75
N SER A 82 14.32 8.07 -5.93
CA SER A 82 13.96 7.89 -4.52
C SER A 82 12.56 7.30 -4.37
N THR A 83 11.59 7.77 -5.17
CA THR A 83 10.23 7.22 -5.23
C THR A 83 10.26 5.73 -5.59
N VAL A 84 11.03 5.35 -6.61
CA VAL A 84 11.13 3.94 -7.05
C VAL A 84 11.81 3.08 -5.98
N LEU A 85 12.87 3.58 -5.34
CA LEU A 85 13.57 2.86 -4.27
C LEU A 85 12.66 2.62 -3.06
N VAL A 86 11.98 3.66 -2.57
CA VAL A 86 11.05 3.54 -1.44
C VAL A 86 9.89 2.61 -1.77
N THR A 87 9.35 2.69 -2.99
CA THR A 87 8.32 1.76 -3.47
C THR A 87 8.80 0.31 -3.45
N ALA A 88 10.04 0.03 -3.86
CA ALA A 88 10.62 -1.30 -3.81
C ALA A 88 10.78 -1.80 -2.37
N ILE A 89 11.24 -0.95 -1.45
CA ILE A 89 11.36 -1.28 -0.02
C ILE A 89 9.99 -1.60 0.57
N LEU A 90 8.97 -0.80 0.28
CA LEU A 90 7.59 -1.05 0.72
C LEU A 90 7.05 -2.38 0.17
N ALA A 91 7.29 -2.69 -1.11
CA ALA A 91 6.88 -3.95 -1.71
C ALA A 91 7.55 -5.17 -1.05
N ILE A 92 8.85 -5.08 -0.74
CA ILE A 92 9.58 -6.11 0.00
C ILE A 92 9.00 -6.26 1.41
N ALA A 93 8.72 -5.15 2.11
CA ALA A 93 8.13 -5.16 3.44
C ALA A 93 6.72 -5.81 3.44
N VAL A 94 5.90 -5.54 2.42
CA VAL A 94 4.59 -6.19 2.23
C VAL A 94 4.74 -7.68 2.05
N VAL A 95 5.64 -8.13 1.17
CA VAL A 95 5.86 -9.57 0.93
C VAL A 95 6.37 -10.25 2.19
N ALA A 96 7.39 -9.70 2.84
CA ALA A 96 7.95 -10.25 4.07
C ALA A 96 6.91 -10.33 5.19
N THR A 97 6.16 -9.25 5.42
CA THR A 97 5.11 -9.20 6.44
C THR A 97 4.01 -10.20 6.14
N ALA A 98 3.58 -10.32 4.88
CA ALA A 98 2.56 -11.31 4.49
C ALA A 98 3.01 -12.75 4.73
N LEU A 99 4.30 -13.07 4.48
CA LEU A 99 4.85 -14.40 4.76
C LEU A 99 4.90 -14.71 6.26
N LEU A 100 5.22 -13.71 7.09
CA LEU A 100 5.27 -13.84 8.55
C LEU A 100 3.89 -13.80 9.22
N ALA A 101 2.91 -13.15 8.59
CA ALA A 101 1.59 -12.93 9.19
C ALA A 101 0.79 -14.22 9.40
N ARG A 102 0.82 -15.17 8.46
CA ARG A 102 0.01 -16.40 8.58
C ARG A 102 0.30 -17.25 9.83
N PRO A 103 1.56 -17.63 10.13
CA PRO A 103 1.83 -18.40 11.35
C PRO A 103 1.47 -17.63 12.62
N TYR A 104 1.64 -16.30 12.62
CA TYR A 104 1.23 -15.45 13.73
C TYR A 104 -0.30 -15.44 13.93
N LEU A 105 -1.07 -15.19 12.87
CA LEU A 105 -2.53 -15.15 12.91
C LEU A 105 -3.13 -16.49 13.36
N ARG A 106 -2.55 -17.62 12.93
CA ARG A 106 -2.98 -18.95 13.38
C ARG A 106 -2.66 -19.22 14.85
N ARG A 107 -1.54 -18.70 15.35
CA ARG A 107 -1.12 -18.86 16.75
C ARG A 107 -2.01 -18.07 17.71
N GLU A 108 -2.43 -16.88 17.29
CA GLU A 108 -3.22 -15.94 18.10
C GLU A 108 -4.74 -16.06 17.87
N ASP A 109 -5.18 -17.03 17.05
CA ASP A 109 -6.59 -17.25 16.66
C ASP A 109 -7.28 -15.98 16.13
N LEU A 110 -6.56 -15.24 15.28
CA LEU A 110 -7.01 -13.96 14.73
C LEU A 110 -7.59 -14.11 13.32
N PRO A 111 -8.63 -13.32 12.97
CA PRO A 111 -9.09 -13.23 11.59
C PRO A 111 -7.99 -12.65 10.71
N GLY A 112 -7.77 -13.27 9.55
CA GLY A 112 -6.57 -13.01 8.77
C GLY A 112 -6.72 -11.92 7.72
N VAL A 113 -7.89 -11.76 7.11
CA VAL A 113 -8.07 -10.96 5.89
C VAL A 113 -7.77 -9.49 6.12
N GLU A 114 -8.27 -8.96 7.23
CA GLU A 114 -8.20 -7.54 7.59
C GLU A 114 -6.74 -7.07 7.69
N LEU A 115 -5.87 -7.90 8.28
CA LEU A 115 -4.43 -7.61 8.33
C LEU A 115 -3.86 -7.42 6.94
N TYR A 116 -4.17 -8.33 6.01
CA TYR A 116 -3.64 -8.29 4.64
C TYR A 116 -4.18 -7.10 3.84
N VAL A 117 -5.46 -6.75 4.00
CA VAL A 117 -6.06 -5.58 3.36
C VAL A 117 -5.42 -4.29 3.88
N LEU A 118 -5.32 -4.14 5.20
CA LEU A 118 -4.76 -2.94 5.82
C LEU A 118 -3.26 -2.81 5.53
N LEU A 119 -2.52 -3.92 5.42
CA LEU A 119 -1.12 -3.93 5.00
C LEU A 119 -0.96 -3.37 3.57
N LEU A 120 -1.83 -3.77 2.64
CA LEU A 120 -1.82 -3.25 1.27
C LEU A 120 -2.22 -1.77 1.21
N MET A 121 -3.20 -1.35 2.00
CA MET A 121 -3.61 0.06 2.08
C MET A 121 -2.53 0.95 2.71
N SER A 122 -1.85 0.46 3.74
CA SER A 122 -0.71 1.15 4.37
C SER A 122 0.43 1.35 3.37
N ALA A 123 0.77 0.30 2.61
CA ALA A 123 1.78 0.40 1.55
C ALA A 123 1.35 1.35 0.43
N ALA A 124 0.07 1.36 0.04
CA ALA A 124 -0.46 2.31 -0.93
C ALA A 124 -0.28 3.76 -0.46
N GLY A 125 -0.61 4.06 0.80
CA GLY A 125 -0.36 5.38 1.41
C GLY A 125 1.13 5.75 1.42
N GLY A 126 2.00 4.79 1.76
CA GLY A 126 3.45 4.97 1.70
C GLY A 126 3.98 5.28 0.29
N VAL A 127 3.40 4.67 -0.76
CA VAL A 127 3.75 4.97 -2.15
C VAL A 127 3.27 6.38 -2.55
N VAL A 128 2.06 6.79 -2.14
CA VAL A 128 1.58 8.17 -2.34
C VAL A 128 2.56 9.16 -1.72
N MET A 129 2.93 8.93 -0.45
CA MET A 129 3.89 9.75 0.28
C MET A 129 5.26 9.82 -0.41
N ALA A 130 5.78 8.69 -0.92
CA ALA A 130 7.06 8.63 -1.62
C ALA A 130 7.07 9.35 -2.99
N SER A 131 5.89 9.58 -3.56
CA SER A 131 5.71 10.28 -4.83
C SER A 131 5.25 11.74 -4.69
N ALA A 132 5.08 12.22 -3.45
CA ALA A 132 4.54 13.54 -3.18
C ALA A 132 5.55 14.64 -3.51
N ASP A 133 5.13 15.61 -4.33
CA ASP A 133 5.91 16.80 -4.69
C ASP A 133 5.31 18.08 -4.04
N ASP A 134 4.15 17.93 -3.37
CA ASP A 134 3.53 18.97 -2.54
C ASP A 134 3.07 18.44 -1.17
N LEU A 135 2.88 19.37 -0.23
CA LEU A 135 2.55 19.07 1.17
C LEU A 135 1.16 18.42 1.36
N ILE A 136 0.20 18.69 0.48
CA ILE A 136 -1.15 18.13 0.58
C ILE A 136 -1.12 16.65 0.18
N VAL A 137 -0.43 16.30 -0.92
CA VAL A 137 -0.26 14.89 -1.31
C VAL A 137 0.55 14.13 -0.27
N LEU A 138 1.60 14.74 0.28
CA LEU A 138 2.41 14.15 1.35
C LEU A 138 1.53 13.83 2.57
N PHE A 139 0.73 14.80 3.02
CA PHE A 139 -0.20 14.65 4.14
C PHE A 139 -1.24 13.55 3.87
N LEU A 140 -1.81 13.51 2.66
CA LEU A 140 -2.78 12.49 2.29
C LEU A 140 -2.17 11.08 2.32
N GLY A 141 -0.93 10.92 1.82
CA GLY A 141 -0.19 9.66 1.90
C GLY A 141 0.04 9.22 3.35
N LEU A 142 0.42 10.16 4.22
CA LEU A 142 0.59 9.93 5.66
C LEU A 142 -0.71 9.50 6.33
N GLU A 143 -1.83 10.15 6.05
CA GLU A 143 -3.13 9.83 6.65
C GLU A 143 -3.64 8.44 6.23
N ILE A 144 -3.49 8.07 4.96
CA ILE A 144 -3.86 6.73 4.48
C ILE A 144 -3.02 5.65 5.18
N LEU A 145 -1.70 5.90 5.28
CA LEU A 145 -0.77 5.00 5.95
C LEU A 145 -1.10 4.90 7.45
N SER A 146 -1.30 6.02 8.13
CA SER A 146 -1.48 6.11 9.58
C SER A 146 -2.77 5.41 10.01
N ILE A 147 -3.90 5.70 9.37
CA ILE A 147 -5.18 5.06 9.68
C ILE A 147 -5.09 3.54 9.52
N ALA A 148 -4.45 3.06 8.45
CA ALA A 148 -4.25 1.62 8.24
C ALA A 148 -3.40 0.99 9.36
N VAL A 149 -2.32 1.65 9.76
CA VAL A 149 -1.43 1.17 10.84
C VAL A 149 -2.09 1.25 12.21
N TYR A 150 -2.91 2.27 12.49
CA TYR A 150 -3.66 2.39 13.74
C TYR A 150 -4.63 1.21 13.92
N VAL A 151 -5.33 0.83 12.85
CA VAL A 151 -6.21 -0.34 12.89
C VAL A 151 -5.41 -1.64 13.01
N LEU A 152 -4.25 -1.75 12.34
CA LEU A 152 -3.35 -2.89 12.50
C LEU A 152 -2.80 -3.03 13.95
N ALA A 153 -2.51 -1.92 14.62
CA ALA A 153 -2.08 -1.94 16.03
C ALA A 153 -3.20 -2.44 16.97
N ALA A 154 -4.47 -2.20 16.60
CA ALA A 154 -5.66 -2.66 17.32
C ALA A 154 -6.17 -4.04 16.88
N LEU A 155 -5.43 -4.78 16.03
CA LEU A 155 -5.92 -6.00 15.40
C LEU A 155 -6.41 -7.05 16.42
N HIS A 156 -5.74 -7.17 17.57
CA HIS A 156 -6.13 -8.10 18.61
C HIS A 156 -7.13 -7.46 19.58
N LEU A 157 -8.39 -7.34 19.16
CA LEU A 157 -9.46 -6.65 19.89
C LEU A 157 -9.74 -7.17 21.30
N ARG A 158 -9.33 -8.40 21.64
CA ARG A 158 -9.54 -9.00 22.98
C ARG A 158 -8.43 -8.69 23.98
N ARG A 159 -7.33 -8.08 23.54
CA ARG A 159 -6.12 -7.86 24.34
C ARG A 159 -5.99 -6.38 24.66
N ILE A 160 -5.99 -6.06 25.96
CA ILE A 160 -5.96 -4.67 26.45
C ILE A 160 -4.70 -3.96 25.96
N GLU A 161 -3.57 -4.66 25.91
CA GLU A 161 -2.30 -4.09 25.46
C GLU A 161 -2.33 -3.69 23.98
N SER A 162 -3.08 -4.40 23.13
CA SER A 162 -3.27 -4.04 21.71
C SER A 162 -4.13 -2.78 21.57
N GLN A 163 -5.18 -2.66 22.40
CA GLN A 163 -6.03 -1.48 22.44
C GLN A 163 -5.29 -0.24 22.96
N GLU A 164 -4.51 -0.39 24.03
CA GLU A 164 -3.69 0.68 24.60
C GLU A 164 -2.61 1.14 23.62
N ALA A 165 -1.95 0.20 22.92
CA ALA A 165 -0.98 0.53 21.88
C ALA A 165 -1.62 1.34 20.74
N ALA A 166 -2.77 0.92 20.23
CA ALA A 166 -3.46 1.64 19.16
C ALA A 166 -3.88 3.06 19.58
N LEU A 167 -4.40 3.23 20.82
CA LEU A 167 -4.74 4.55 21.35
C LEU A 167 -3.50 5.44 21.47
N LYS A 168 -2.36 4.91 21.94
CA LYS A 168 -1.10 5.64 22.01
C LYS A 168 -0.60 6.06 20.63
N TYR A 169 -0.66 5.16 19.64
CA TYR A 169 -0.28 5.47 18.27
C TYR A 169 -1.21 6.50 17.61
N PHE A 170 -2.50 6.49 17.93
CA PHE A 170 -3.46 7.45 17.38
C PHE A 170 -3.31 8.87 17.95
N VAL A 171 -2.94 8.99 19.24
CA VAL A 171 -2.83 10.28 19.93
C VAL A 171 -1.48 10.97 19.72
N LEU A 172 -0.41 10.19 19.48
CA LEU A 172 0.94 10.70 19.25
C LEU A 172 1.06 11.39 17.88
#